data_AF-A0A5B8I150-F1
#
_entry.id   AF-A0A5B8I150-F1
#
_cell.length_a   1.000
_cell.length_b   1.000
_cell.length_c   1.000
_cell.angle_alpha   90.00
_cell.angle_beta   90.00
_cell.angle_gamma   90.00
#
_symmetry.space_group_name_H-M   'P 1'
#
loop_
_entity.id
_entity.type
_entity.pdbx_description
1 polymer ?
#
loop_
_entity_poly.entity_id
_entity_poly.type
_entity_poly.pdbx_seq_one_letter_code
_entity_poly.pdbx_strand_id
1 'polypeptide(L)'
;MSLTLLIMMSTATATLLYAINALVPKKPDVNKLSPYECGFDPLGNARTPISIQFFLVAILFILFDLEIILLLPVPWSINTNPTTTPTTTAAALLIILTLGLVYEWLQGGLEWAE
;
A
#
# COMPACT_ATOMS: atom_id res chain seq x y z
N MET A 1 1.36 30.05 4.77
CA MET A 1 1.21 29.27 3.53
C MET A 1 0.06 28.29 3.75
N SER A 2 -1.05 28.41 3.03
CA SER A 2 -2.17 27.46 3.18
C SER A 2 -1.75 26.06 2.71
N LEU A 3 -2.39 25.01 3.22
CA LEU A 3 -2.18 23.64 2.74
C LEU A 3 -2.39 23.53 1.22
N THR A 4 -3.38 24.25 0.70
CA THR A 4 -3.65 24.33 -0.74
C THR A 4 -2.46 24.90 -1.52
N LEU A 5 -1.80 25.93 -1.00
CA LEU A 5 -0.63 26.53 -1.62
C LEU A 5 0.56 25.56 -1.60
N LEU A 6 0.75 24.78 -0.53
CA LEU A 6 1.81 23.78 -0.45
C LEU A 6 1.62 22.66 -1.50
N ILE A 7 0.40 22.13 -1.64
CA ILE A 7 0.08 21.08 -2.61
C ILE A 7 0.20 21.60 -4.05
N MET A 8 -0.24 22.84 -4.32
CA MET A 8 -0.06 23.45 -5.63
C MET A 8 1.41 23.62 -5.98
N MET A 9 2.24 24.04 -5.02
CA MET A 9 3.69 24.18 -5.27
C MET A 9 4.38 22.83 -5.51
N SER A 10 4.06 21.77 -4.74
CA SER A 10 4.69 20.46 -4.92
C SER A 10 4.30 19.78 -6.24
N THR A 11 3.04 19.91 -6.66
CA THR A 11 2.57 19.41 -7.95
C THR A 11 3.15 20.21 -9.12
N ALA A 12 3.29 21.53 -8.97
CA ALA A 12 3.92 22.38 -9.98
C ALA A 12 5.41 22.05 -10.17
N THR A 13 6.16 21.81 -9.09
CA THR A 13 7.57 21.41 -9.21
C THR A 13 7.73 20.04 -9.85
N ALA A 14 6.91 19.05 -9.47
CA ALA A 14 6.95 17.72 -10.08
C ALA A 14 6.63 17.75 -11.60
N THR A 15 5.60 18.50 -11.99
CA THR A 15 5.22 18.63 -13.40
C THR A 15 6.25 19.43 -14.21
N LEU A 16 6.86 20.46 -13.62
CA LEU A 16 7.94 21.22 -14.25
C LEU A 16 9.15 20.33 -14.53
N LEU A 17 9.60 19.53 -13.56
CA LEU A 17 10.73 18.61 -13.73
C LEU A 17 10.44 17.57 -14.82
N TYR A 18 9.21 17.04 -14.86
CA TYR A 18 8.79 16.13 -15.92
C TYR A 18 8.78 16.81 -17.30
N ALA A 19 8.24 18.03 -17.40
CA ALA A 19 8.19 18.78 -18.64
C ALA A 19 9.59 19.10 -19.18
N ILE A 20 10.52 19.49 -18.31
CA ILE A 20 11.92 19.71 -18.67
C ILE A 20 12.53 18.41 -19.22
N ASN A 21 12.32 17.27 -18.56
CA ASN A 21 12.81 15.97 -19.03
C ASN A 21 12.22 15.58 -20.40
N ALA A 22 10.93 15.85 -20.62
CA ALA A 22 10.25 15.55 -21.87
C ALA A 22 10.79 16.37 -23.06
N LEU A 23 11.28 17.59 -22.81
CA LEU A 23 11.88 18.49 -23.82
C LEU A 23 13.32 18.13 -24.19
N VAL A 24 14.01 17.28 -23.42
CA VAL A 24 15.39 16.85 -23.71
C VAL A 24 15.42 16.03 -25.01
N PRO A 25 16.38 16.29 -25.94
CA PRO A 25 16.47 15.54 -27.19
C PRO A 25 16.70 14.05 -26.94
N LYS A 26 15.81 13.21 -27.49
CA LYS A 26 15.88 11.75 -27.38
C LYS A 26 16.47 11.17 -28.67
N LYS A 27 17.39 10.21 -28.54
CA LYS A 27 17.92 9.39 -29.65
C LYS A 27 17.44 7.94 -29.49
N PRO A 28 16.21 7.62 -29.93
CA PRO A 28 15.65 6.28 -29.79
C PRO A 28 16.44 5.29 -30.65
N ASP A 29 16.68 4.12 -30.10
CA ASP A 29 17.33 2.97 -30.73
C ASP A 29 16.56 1.74 -30.26
N VAL A 30 16.40 0.73 -31.12
CA VAL A 30 15.71 -0.52 -30.79
C VAL A 30 16.33 -1.15 -29.54
N ASN A 31 17.66 -1.16 -29.43
CA ASN A 31 18.37 -1.73 -28.28
C ASN A 31 18.24 -0.88 -26.99
N LYS A 32 17.94 0.43 -27.11
CA LYS A 32 17.67 1.30 -25.95
C LYS A 32 16.23 1.21 -25.47
N LEU A 33 15.34 0.78 -26.36
CA LEU A 33 13.91 0.65 -26.09
C LEU A 33 13.53 -0.79 -25.74
N SER A 34 14.41 -1.77 -25.94
CA SER A 34 14.21 -3.16 -25.55
C SER A 34 14.27 -3.34 -24.02
N PRO A 35 13.55 -4.33 -23.46
CA PRO A 35 13.65 -4.67 -22.05
C PRO A 35 15.09 -5.03 -21.65
N TYR A 36 15.49 -4.65 -20.44
CA TYR A 36 16.80 -4.99 -19.91
C TYR A 36 16.71 -6.27 -19.06
N GLU A 37 17.35 -7.35 -19.51
CA GLU A 37 17.48 -8.61 -18.76
C GLU A 37 18.97 -8.97 -18.59
N CYS A 38 19.71 -8.13 -17.85
CA CYS A 38 21.14 -8.33 -17.57
C CYS A 38 22.05 -8.48 -18.81
N GLY A 39 21.64 -7.89 -19.94
CA GLY A 39 22.36 -7.98 -21.22
C GLY A 39 21.97 -9.18 -22.10
N PHE A 40 20.95 -9.94 -21.68
CA PHE A 40 20.34 -11.01 -22.48
C PHE A 40 19.00 -10.56 -23.06
N ASP A 41 18.56 -11.29 -24.09
CA ASP A 41 17.20 -11.18 -24.60
C ASP A 41 16.22 -11.73 -23.57
N PRO A 42 15.06 -11.07 -23.38
CA PRO A 42 14.19 -11.42 -22.29
C PRO A 42 13.60 -12.82 -22.41
N LEU A 43 13.68 -13.60 -21.33
CA LEU A 43 13.12 -14.95 -21.26
C LEU A 43 11.61 -14.88 -21.00
N GLY A 44 10.85 -14.59 -22.06
CA GLY A 44 9.40 -14.50 -22.01
C GLY A 44 8.90 -13.09 -21.68
N ASN A 45 7.78 -13.01 -20.97
CA ASN A 45 7.10 -11.74 -20.68
C ASN A 45 7.24 -11.42 -19.19
N ALA A 46 7.48 -10.15 -18.84
CA ALA A 46 7.49 -9.67 -17.46
C ALA A 46 6.12 -9.83 -16.73
N ARG A 47 5.04 -10.15 -17.46
CA ARG A 47 3.70 -10.42 -16.94
C ARG A 47 3.46 -11.91 -16.69
N THR A 48 4.40 -12.60 -16.06
CA THR A 48 4.20 -13.98 -15.58
C THR A 48 3.25 -14.00 -14.38
N PRO A 49 2.55 -15.14 -14.13
CA PRO A 49 1.73 -15.28 -12.94
C PRO A 49 2.59 -15.08 -11.69
N ILE A 50 2.18 -14.12 -10.85
CA ILE A 50 2.77 -13.82 -9.55
C ILE A 50 2.30 -14.88 -8.55
N SER A 51 3.08 -15.15 -7.50
CA SER A 51 2.71 -16.13 -6.48
C SER A 51 1.40 -15.74 -5.77
N ILE A 52 0.59 -16.76 -5.47
CA ILE A 52 -0.70 -16.62 -4.78
C ILE A 52 -0.54 -16.03 -3.38
N GLN A 53 0.63 -16.21 -2.75
CA GLN A 53 0.94 -15.66 -1.43
C GLN A 53 0.88 -14.13 -1.42
N PHE A 54 1.41 -13.45 -2.44
CA PHE A 54 1.29 -11.98 -2.53
C PHE A 54 -0.16 -11.52 -2.64
N PHE A 55 -1.01 -12.31 -3.30
CA PHE A 55 -2.43 -12.02 -3.39
C PHE A 55 -3.15 -12.18 -2.04
N LEU A 56 -2.84 -13.23 -1.27
CA LEU A 56 -3.37 -13.42 0.08
C LEU A 56 -2.98 -12.27 1.02
N VAL A 57 -1.71 -11.85 0.99
CA VAL A 57 -1.24 -10.70 1.77
C VAL A 57 -1.99 -9.41 1.38
N ALA A 58 -2.30 -9.21 0.10
CA ALA A 58 -3.06 -8.05 -0.34
C ALA A 58 -4.50 -8.05 0.20
N ILE A 59 -5.18 -9.19 0.22
CA ILE A 59 -6.52 -9.32 0.82
C ILE A 59 -6.44 -9.05 2.32
N LEU A 60 -5.47 -9.64 3.01
CA LEU A 60 -5.26 -9.45 4.43
C LEU A 60 -5.01 -7.97 4.78
N PHE A 61 -4.21 -7.28 3.95
CA PHE A 61 -3.98 -5.84 4.07
C PHE A 61 -5.29 -5.04 3.95
N ILE A 62 -6.14 -5.36 2.98
CA ILE A 62 -7.44 -4.67 2.80
C ILE A 62 -8.34 -4.86 4.03
N LEU A 63 -8.38 -6.07 4.60
CA LEU A 63 -9.17 -6.34 5.79
C LEU A 63 -8.66 -5.56 7.01
N PHE A 64 -7.34 -5.56 7.25
CA PHE A 64 -6.76 -4.78 8.35
C PHE A 64 -6.91 -3.26 8.15
N ASP A 65 -6.83 -2.75 6.91
CA ASP A 65 -7.01 -1.33 6.64
C ASP A 65 -8.44 -0.87 7.00
N LEU A 66 -9.46 -1.68 6.67
CA LEU A 66 -10.84 -1.42 7.08
C LEU A 66 -11.00 -1.39 8.61
N GLU A 67 -10.34 -2.31 9.33
CA GLU A 67 -10.38 -2.35 10.78
C GLU A 67 -9.63 -1.18 11.44
N ILE A 68 -8.53 -0.71 10.84
CA ILE A 68 -7.81 0.50 11.28
C ILE A 68 -8.70 1.74 11.13
N ILE A 69 -9.46 1.85 10.03
CA ILE A 69 -10.44 2.94 9.84
C ILE A 69 -11.48 2.94 10.97
N LEU A 70 -11.93 1.76 11.42
CA LEU A 70 -12.86 1.64 12.55
C LEU A 70 -12.22 2.01 13.91
N LEU A 71 -10.91 1.82 14.07
CA LEU A 71 -10.16 2.20 15.28
C LEU A 71 -9.75 3.68 15.30
N LEU A 72 -9.65 4.34 14.15
CA LEU A 72 -9.26 5.76 14.03
C LEU A 72 -10.08 6.72 14.93
N PRO A 73 -11.42 6.56 15.12
CA PRO A 73 -12.18 7.47 15.97
C PRO A 73 -11.98 7.26 17.49
N VAL A 74 -11.24 6.23 17.92
CA VAL A 74 -11.08 5.90 19.35
C VAL A 74 -10.53 7.07 20.19
N PRO A 75 -9.49 7.83 19.77
CA PRO A 75 -8.97 8.95 20.55
C PRO A 75 -10.04 10.03 20.84
N TRP A 76 -10.93 10.31 19.88
CA TRP A 76 -12.03 11.26 20.12
C TRP A 76 -13.08 10.68 21.04
N SER A 77 -13.38 9.38 20.92
CA SER A 77 -14.37 8.68 21.73
C SER A 77 -14.04 8.61 23.22
N ILE A 78 -12.75 8.74 23.60
CA ILE A 78 -12.33 8.76 25.02
C ILE A 78 -12.91 9.98 25.77
N ASN A 79 -13.32 11.03 25.06
CA ASN A 79 -13.90 12.22 25.66
C ASN A 79 -15.43 12.10 25.90
N THR A 80 -16.07 10.99 25.55
CA THR A 80 -17.52 10.81 25.77
C THR A 80 -17.82 10.38 27.21
N ASN A 81 -18.89 10.90 27.80
CA ASN A 81 -19.40 10.41 29.08
C ASN A 81 -20.68 9.58 28.86
N PRO A 82 -20.72 8.29 29.23
CA PRO A 82 -19.65 7.48 29.83
C PRO A 82 -18.61 6.98 28.80
N THR A 83 -17.37 6.79 29.24
CA THR A 83 -16.27 6.25 28.41
C THR A 83 -16.28 4.73 28.30
N THR A 84 -17.15 4.04 29.05
CA THR A 84 -17.17 2.57 29.15
C THR A 84 -17.59 1.90 27.85
N THR A 85 -18.55 2.47 27.12
CA THR A 85 -19.03 1.90 25.85
C THR A 85 -17.97 1.97 24.74
N PRO A 86 -17.33 3.12 24.41
CA PRO A 86 -16.31 3.14 23.36
C PRO A 86 -15.06 2.31 23.70
N THR A 87 -14.66 2.30 24.97
CA THR A 87 -13.49 1.51 25.41
C THR A 87 -13.73 0.01 25.30
N THR A 88 -14.92 -0.47 25.70
CA THR A 88 -15.27 -1.90 25.56
C THR A 88 -15.44 -2.30 24.10
N THR A 89 -16.03 -1.46 23.24
CA THR A 89 -16.13 -1.75 21.80
C THR A 89 -14.77 -1.76 21.12
N ALA A 90 -13.88 -0.82 21.46
CA ALA A 90 -12.51 -0.80 20.90
C ALA A 90 -11.71 -2.03 21.34
N ALA A 91 -11.82 -2.43 22.61
CA ALA A 91 -11.18 -3.65 23.11
C ALA A 91 -11.73 -4.90 22.42
N ALA A 92 -13.05 -5.00 22.21
CA ALA A 92 -13.66 -6.12 21.49
C ALA A 92 -13.15 -6.20 20.03
N LEU A 93 -13.02 -5.05 19.35
CA LEU A 93 -12.51 -4.98 17.98
C LEU A 93 -11.04 -5.44 17.92
N LEU A 94 -10.20 -4.99 18.84
CA LEU A 94 -8.80 -5.45 18.93
C LEU A 94 -8.70 -6.95 19.20
N ILE A 95 -9.56 -7.52 20.04
CA ILE A 95 -9.59 -8.96 20.28
C ILE A 95 -9.94 -9.71 18.99
N ILE A 96 -10.96 -9.27 18.24
CA ILE A 96 -11.34 -9.90 16.97
C ILE A 96 -10.18 -9.83 15.96
N LEU A 97 -9.55 -8.66 15.82
CA LEU A 97 -8.40 -8.43 14.94
C LEU A 97 -7.25 -9.40 15.28
N THR A 98 -6.89 -9.48 16.55
CA THR A 98 -5.81 -10.38 16.99
C THR A 98 -6.16 -11.87 16.79
N LEU A 99 -7.40 -12.28 17.03
CA LEU A 99 -7.84 -13.65 16.78
C LEU A 99 -7.82 -13.99 15.29
N GLY A 100 -8.25 -13.07 14.42
CA GLY A 100 -8.18 -13.23 12.96
C GLY A 100 -6.74 -13.40 12.47
N LEU A 101 -5.81 -12.56 12.97
CA LEU A 101 -4.39 -12.68 12.65
C LEU A 101 -3.81 -14.02 13.10
N VAL A 102 -4.13 -14.46 14.33
CA VAL A 102 -3.67 -15.76 14.86
C VAL A 102 -4.21 -16.91 14.01
N TYR A 103 -5.47 -16.85 13.57
CA TYR A 103 -6.05 -17.86 12.69
C TYR A 103 -5.29 -17.96 11.36
N GLU A 104 -5.07 -16.83 10.68
CA GLU A 104 -4.33 -16.80 9.40
C GLU A 104 -2.89 -17.29 9.54
N TRP A 105 -2.23 -16.97 10.67
CA TRP A 105 -0.91 -17.52 10.98
C TRP A 105 -0.96 -19.04 11.08
N LEU A 106 -1.87 -19.58 11.89
CA LEU A 106 -1.97 -21.04 12.11
C LEU A 106 -2.32 -21.81 10.83
N GLN A 107 -2.97 -21.17 9.84
CA GLN A 107 -3.24 -21.75 8.53
C GLN A 107 -2.07 -21.66 7.55
N GLY A 108 -0.93 -21.08 7.95
CA GLY A 108 0.22 -20.90 7.08
C GLY A 108 0.03 -19.82 6.01
N GLY A 109 -1.00 -18.97 6.12
CA GLY A 109 -1.25 -17.87 5.18
C GLY A 109 -0.13 -16.82 5.15
N LEU A 110 0.68 -16.78 6.22
CA LEU A 110 1.84 -15.91 6.38
C LEU A 110 3.18 -16.62 6.15
N GLU A 111 3.17 -17.93 5.87
CA GLU A 111 4.39 -18.66 5.55
C GLU A 111 4.80 -18.38 4.11
N TRP A 112 6.07 -18.02 3.95
CA TRP A 112 6.66 -17.79 2.64
C TRP A 112 7.11 -19.12 2.07
N ALA A 113 6.84 -19.34 0.78
CA ALA A 113 7.47 -20.45 0.07
C ALA A 113 8.95 -20.13 -0.09
N GLU A 114 9.81 -20.98 0.48
CA GLU A 114 11.21 -21.08 0.05
C GLU A 114 11.28 -21.69 -1.36
#